data_AF-A0AAW2CF13-F1
#
_entry.id   AF-A0AAW2CF13-F1
#
_cell.length_a   1.000
_cell.length_b   1.000
_cell.length_c   1.000
_cell.angle_alpha   90.00
_cell.angle_beta   90.00
_cell.angle_gamma   90.00
#
_symmetry.space_group_name_H-M   'P 1'
#
loop_
_entity.id
_entity.type
_entity.pdbx_description
1 polymer ?
#
loop_
_entity_poly.entity_id
_entity_poly.type
_entity_poly.pdbx_seq_one_letter_code
_entity_poly.pdbx_strand_id
1 'polypeptide(L)'
;MVLVLSKGASSSSFTYQPKNFDVFLSFRGQDTRHGFISHLYEALRSRDIHTFIDDKLPRGENISAELLKAIENSTMSIIVFSKNYASSPCLDELAKIVECKKNG
;
A
#
# COMPACT_ATOMS: atom_id res chain seq x y z
N MET A 1 18.60 -24.88 -1.54
CA MET A 1 19.53 -23.81 -1.98
C MET A 1 20.59 -24.49 -2.83
N VAL A 2 20.46 -24.41 -4.16
CA VAL A 2 21.46 -24.97 -5.09
C VAL A 2 22.03 -23.78 -5.85
N LEU A 3 23.34 -23.58 -5.76
CA LEU A 3 24.07 -22.59 -6.55
C LEU A 3 24.59 -23.29 -7.82
N VAL A 4 24.14 -22.83 -8.99
CA VAL A 4 24.83 -23.11 -10.26
C VAL A 4 25.47 -21.80 -10.71
N LEU A 5 26.80 -21.82 -10.84
CA LEU A 5 27.60 -20.77 -11.46
C LEU A 5 27.68 -21.04 -12.96
N SER A 6 27.17 -20.14 -13.79
CA SER A 6 27.58 -20.00 -15.19
C SER A 6 27.76 -18.52 -15.54
N LYS A 7 28.83 -18.25 -16.29
CA LYS A 7 29.43 -16.94 -16.52
C LYS A 7 28.85 -16.36 -17.81
N GLY A 8 28.20 -15.19 -17.73
CA GLY A 8 27.80 -14.40 -18.90
C GLY A 8 26.29 -14.32 -19.17
N ALA A 9 25.56 -13.63 -18.30
CA ALA A 9 24.31 -12.93 -18.61
C ALA A 9 24.10 -11.90 -17.50
N SER A 10 23.65 -10.68 -17.82
CA SER A 10 23.19 -9.74 -16.78
C SER A 10 22.02 -10.38 -16.04
N SER A 11 22.33 -10.97 -14.89
CA SER A 11 21.34 -11.50 -13.96
C SER A 11 20.61 -10.29 -13.39
N SER A 12 19.39 -10.04 -13.86
CA SER A 12 18.45 -9.31 -13.04
C SER A 12 18.16 -10.19 -11.84
N SER A 13 18.86 -9.92 -10.74
CA SER A 13 18.48 -10.45 -9.44
C SER A 13 17.10 -9.89 -9.13
N PHE A 14 16.05 -10.64 -9.46
CA PHE A 14 14.74 -10.46 -8.84
C PHE A 14 14.96 -10.78 -7.37
N THR A 15 15.32 -9.78 -6.57
CA THR A 15 15.15 -9.86 -5.14
C THR A 15 13.66 -9.96 -4.92
N TYR A 16 13.15 -11.17 -4.70
CA TYR A 16 11.79 -11.39 -4.28
C TYR A 16 11.68 -10.80 -2.88
N GLN A 17 11.42 -9.49 -2.81
CA GLN A 17 11.06 -8.84 -1.55
C GLN A 17 9.72 -9.46 -1.18
N PRO A 18 9.60 -10.14 -0.03
CA PRO A 18 8.32 -10.66 0.41
C PRO A 18 7.34 -9.49 0.44
N LYS A 19 6.32 -9.54 -0.39
CA LYS A 19 5.20 -8.60 -0.27
C LYS A 19 4.53 -8.89 1.06
N ASN A 20 4.61 -7.93 1.97
CA ASN A 20 4.08 -8.09 3.31
C ASN A 20 2.55 -7.99 3.32
N PHE A 21 1.96 -7.37 2.29
CA PHE A 21 0.53 -7.13 2.19
C PHE A 21 0.03 -7.43 0.77
N ASP A 22 -1.19 -7.95 0.68
CA ASP A 22 -1.90 -8.11 -0.58
C ASP A 22 -2.45 -6.77 -1.05
N VAL A 23 -3.01 -5.99 -0.12
CA VAL A 23 -3.72 -4.74 -0.42
C VAL A 23 -3.20 -3.61 0.49
N PHE A 24 -2.91 -2.46 -0.11
CA PHE A 24 -2.83 -1.17 0.59
C PHE A 24 -4.17 -0.45 0.48
N LEU A 25 -4.83 -0.16 1.61
CA LEU A 25 -6.11 0.53 1.64
C LEU A 25 -5.91 1.99 2.07
N SER A 26 -6.06 2.93 1.12
CA SER A 26 -5.98 4.38 1.35
C SER A 26 -7.39 4.99 1.40
N PHE A 27 -7.64 5.77 2.44
CA PHE A 27 -8.95 6.39 2.70
C PHE A 27 -8.82 7.57 3.65
N ARG A 28 -9.79 8.49 3.59
CA ARG A 28 -9.90 9.53 4.61
C ARG A 28 -10.61 8.96 5.84
N GLY A 29 -9.85 8.71 6.90
CA GLY A 29 -10.38 8.14 8.14
C GLY A 29 -11.57 8.92 8.73
N GLN A 30 -11.48 10.25 8.75
CA GLN A 30 -12.55 11.11 9.27
C GLN A 30 -13.89 10.97 8.51
N ASP A 31 -13.84 10.58 7.24
CA ASP A 31 -15.04 10.49 6.40
C ASP A 31 -15.66 9.08 6.43
N THR A 32 -14.84 8.02 6.55
CA THR A 32 -15.28 6.66 6.16
C THR A 32 -14.91 5.55 7.13
N ARG A 33 -14.05 5.79 8.14
CA ARG A 33 -13.48 4.77 9.05
C ARG A 33 -14.51 3.82 9.66
N HIS A 34 -15.53 4.38 10.30
CA HIS A 34 -16.51 3.60 11.07
C HIS A 34 -17.68 3.06 10.24
N GLY A 35 -17.74 3.40 8.94
CA GLY A 35 -18.81 2.99 8.05
C GLY A 35 -18.28 2.09 6.93
N PHE A 36 -18.09 2.68 5.74
CA PHE A 36 -17.68 1.92 4.56
C PHE A 36 -16.37 1.15 4.76
N ILE A 37 -15.37 1.76 5.42
CA ILE A 37 -14.04 1.15 5.54
C ILE A 37 -14.01 -0.01 6.53
N SER A 38 -14.74 0.05 7.64
CA SER A 38 -14.84 -1.08 8.58
C SER A 38 -15.41 -2.30 7.87
N HIS A 39 -16.51 -2.14 7.13
CA HIS A 39 -17.12 -3.23 6.36
C HIS A 39 -16.21 -3.75 5.25
N LEU A 40 -15.54 -2.87 4.51
CA LEU A 40 -14.60 -3.28 3.46
C LEU A 40 -13.43 -4.08 4.05
N TYR A 41 -12.84 -3.60 5.15
CA TYR A 41 -11.74 -4.28 5.82
C TYR A 41 -12.14 -5.66 6.36
N GLU A 42 -13.32 -5.77 7.00
CA GLU A 42 -13.87 -7.05 7.44
C GLU A 42 -14.10 -8.02 6.27
N ALA A 43 -14.63 -7.53 5.15
CA ALA A 43 -14.85 -8.34 3.95
C ALA A 43 -13.53 -8.85 3.36
N LEU A 44 -12.49 -8.02 3.26
CA LEU A 44 -11.16 -8.42 2.80
C LEU A 44 -10.54 -9.46 3.74
N ARG A 45 -10.60 -9.20 5.05
CA ARG A 45 -10.10 -10.11 6.09
C ARG A 45 -10.81 -11.46 6.07
N SER A 46 -12.13 -11.48 5.85
CA SER A 46 -12.91 -12.74 5.76
C SER A 46 -12.51 -13.64 4.59
N ARG A 47 -11.75 -13.09 3.64
CA ARG A 47 -11.21 -13.81 2.46
C ARG A 47 -9.70 -14.04 2.56
N ASP A 48 -9.12 -13.89 3.75
CA ASP A 48 -7.68 -14.02 4.01
C ASP A 48 -6.81 -13.06 3.16
N ILE A 49 -7.37 -11.91 2.75
CA ILE A 49 -6.62 -10.87 2.03
C ILE A 49 -5.90 -9.99 3.04
N HIS A 50 -4.58 -10.11 3.12
CA HIS A 50 -3.77 -9.37 4.07
C HIS A 50 -3.69 -7.89 3.68
N THR A 51 -4.45 -7.06 4.39
CA THR A 51 -4.63 -5.65 4.03
C THR A 51 -3.91 -4.74 5.02
N PHE A 52 -3.03 -3.89 4.51
CA PHE A 52 -2.53 -2.73 5.24
C PHE A 52 -3.59 -1.62 5.21
N ILE A 53 -4.04 -1.19 6.37
CA ILE A 53 -5.01 -0.10 6.52
C ILE A 53 -4.29 1.15 7.02
N ASP A 54 -4.33 2.25 6.24
CA ASP A 54 -3.79 3.52 6.75
C ASP A 54 -4.82 4.20 7.66
N ASP A 55 -4.91 3.71 8.89
CA ASP A 55 -5.88 4.19 9.88
C ASP A 55 -5.41 5.44 10.65
N LYS A 56 -4.51 6.27 10.09
CA LYS A 56 -3.88 7.33 10.88
C LYS A 56 -4.71 8.63 10.95
N LEU A 57 -5.07 9.00 12.20
CA LEU A 57 -5.31 10.38 12.68
C LEU A 57 -4.00 11.20 12.62
N PRO A 58 -4.06 12.54 12.67
CA PRO A 58 -3.30 13.42 11.79
C PRO A 58 -1.81 13.10 11.84
N ARG A 59 -1.28 12.52 10.76
CA ARG A 59 0.16 12.55 10.52
C ARG A 59 0.56 14.03 10.49
N GLY A 60 1.70 14.34 11.12
CA GLY A 60 2.42 15.58 10.81
C GLY A 60 2.71 15.67 9.32
N GLU A 61 3.17 16.82 8.86
CA GLU A 61 3.31 17.25 7.45
C GLU A 61 4.00 16.28 6.48
N ASN A 62 4.57 15.15 6.93
CA ASN A 62 5.33 14.21 6.10
C ASN A 62 4.79 12.77 6.19
N ILE A 63 4.81 12.06 5.05
CA ILE A 63 4.55 10.62 4.99
C ILE A 63 5.63 9.87 5.81
N SER A 64 5.21 9.01 6.75
CA SER A 64 6.12 8.11 7.47
C SER A 64 6.76 7.07 6.53
N ALA A 65 8.03 6.74 6.77
CA ALA A 65 8.76 5.71 6.03
C ALA A 65 8.04 4.33 6.05
N GLU A 66 7.31 4.02 7.11
CA GLU A 66 6.47 2.81 7.19
C GLU A 66 5.38 2.79 6.12
N LEU A 67 4.77 3.94 5.82
CA LEU A 67 3.69 4.02 4.84
C LEU A 67 4.23 3.86 3.43
N LEU A 68 5.36 4.50 3.13
CA LEU A 68 6.05 4.31 1.84
C LEU A 68 6.38 2.84 1.62
N LYS A 69 6.94 2.18 2.64
CA LYS A 69 7.22 0.73 2.59
C LYS A 69 5.96 -0.11 2.44
N ALA A 70 4.85 0.28 3.06
CA ALA A 70 3.59 -0.45 2.91
C ALA A 70 3.05 -0.33 1.48
N ILE A 71 3.12 0.86 0.87
CA ILE A 71 2.72 1.09 -0.52
C ILE A 71 3.61 0.28 -1.47
N GLU A 72 4.92 0.32 -1.29
CA GLU A 72 5.89 -0.39 -2.15
C GLU A 72 5.80 -1.92 -2.01
N ASN A 73 5.49 -2.43 -0.82
CA ASN A 73 5.42 -3.87 -0.55
C ASN A 73 4.00 -4.45 -0.71
N SER A 74 3.03 -3.66 -1.19
CA SER A 74 1.66 -4.14 -1.44
C SER A 74 1.50 -4.64 -2.88
N THR A 75 0.69 -5.69 -3.08
CA THR A 75 0.41 -6.19 -4.44
C THR A 75 -0.51 -5.27 -5.22
N MET A 76 -1.50 -4.68 -4.56
CA MET A 76 -2.41 -3.70 -5.14
C MET A 76 -2.78 -2.63 -4.12
N SER A 77 -3.33 -1.52 -4.60
CA SER A 77 -3.89 -0.47 -3.75
C SER A 77 -5.37 -0.26 -4.05
N ILE A 78 -6.17 -0.16 -2.99
CA ILE A 78 -7.56 0.28 -3.06
C ILE A 78 -7.62 1.70 -2.51
N ILE A 79 -8.16 2.63 -3.31
CA ILE A 79 -8.29 4.04 -2.94
C ILE A 79 -9.78 4.35 -2.80
N VAL A 80 -10.19 4.79 -1.62
CA VAL A 80 -11.57 5.16 -1.32
C VAL A 80 -11.68 6.68 -1.25
N PHE A 81 -12.11 7.29 -2.36
CA PHE A 81 -12.36 8.72 -2.43
C PHE A 81 -13.60 9.12 -1.63
N SER A 82 -13.50 10.23 -0.92
CA SER A 82 -14.54 10.81 -0.10
C SER A 82 -14.47 12.33 -0.15
N LYS A 83 -15.47 13.00 0.46
CA LYS A 83 -15.64 14.46 0.37
C LYS A 83 -14.37 15.25 0.73
N ASN A 84 -13.63 14.83 1.76
CA ASN A 84 -12.46 15.54 2.28
C ASN A 84 -11.15 14.80 2.00
N TYR A 85 -11.14 13.86 1.05
CA TYR A 85 -9.94 13.09 0.71
C TYR A 85 -8.82 14.02 0.22
N ALA A 86 -9.12 14.90 -0.73
CA ALA A 86 -8.13 15.79 -1.35
C ALA A 86 -7.68 16.95 -0.45
N SER A 87 -8.43 17.25 0.61
CA SER A 87 -8.06 18.28 1.61
C SER A 87 -7.27 17.67 2.78
N SER A 88 -6.56 16.57 2.54
CA SER A 88 -5.85 15.82 3.58
C SER A 88 -4.52 15.25 3.06
N PRO A 89 -3.65 14.74 3.93
CA PRO A 89 -2.39 14.08 3.54
C PRO A 89 -2.57 12.88 2.59
N CYS A 90 -3.80 12.41 2.37
CA CYS A 90 -4.10 11.32 1.44
C CYS A 90 -3.74 11.62 -0.03
N LEU A 91 -3.46 12.87 -0.41
CA LEU A 91 -2.92 13.19 -1.73
C LEU A 91 -1.45 12.78 -1.88
N ASP A 92 -0.64 12.93 -0.84
CA ASP A 92 0.76 12.52 -0.88
C ASP A 92 0.85 10.99 -1.00
N GLU A 93 -0.03 10.28 -0.28
CA GLU A 93 -0.21 8.82 -0.43
C GLU A 93 -0.57 8.45 -1.87
N LEU A 94 -1.56 9.13 -2.45
CA LEU A 94 -1.99 8.89 -3.82
C LEU A 94 -0.86 9.13 -4.83
N ALA A 95 -0.09 10.20 -4.66
CA ALA A 95 1.06 10.50 -5.50
C ALA A 95 2.09 9.36 -5.45
N LYS A 96 2.39 8.83 -4.25
CA LYS A 96 3.31 7.71 -4.10
C LYS A 96 2.76 6.42 -4.73
N ILE A 97 1.48 6.10 -4.55
CA ILE A 97 0.84 4.94 -5.18
C ILE A 97 0.96 5.02 -6.71
N VAL A 98 0.69 6.20 -7.28
CA VAL A 98 0.80 6.43 -8.73
C VAL A 98 2.25 6.32 -9.21
N GLU A 99 3.22 6.81 -8.44
CA GLU A 99 4.65 6.64 -8.73
C GLU A 99 5.04 5.15 -8.75
N CYS A 100 4.69 4.39 -7.72
CA CYS A 100 4.97 2.95 -7.64
C CYS A 100 4.33 2.18 -8.82
N LYS A 101 3.12 2.54 -9.24
CA LYS A 101 2.45 1.91 -10.39
C LYS A 101 3.14 2.19 -11.73
N LYS A 102 3.74 3.37 -11.89
CA LYS A 102 4.45 3.74 -13.13
C LYS A 102 5.81 3.07 -13.28
N ASN A 103 6.42 2.71 -12.15
CA ASN A 103 7.79 2.17 -12.09
C ASN A 103 7.83 0.65 -11.86
N GLY A 104 6.67 -0.02 -11.77
CA GLY A 104 6.52 -1.46 -11.55
C GLY A 104 6.16 -2.24 -12.80
#